data_AF-A0A8T4QBC6-F1
#
_entry.id   AF-A0A8T4QBC6-F1
#
_cell.length_a   1.000
_cell.length_b   1.000
_cell.length_c   1.000
_cell.angle_alpha   90.00
_cell.angle_beta   90.00
_cell.angle_gamma   90.00
#
_symmetry.space_group_name_H-M   'P 1'
#
loop_
_entity.id
_entity.type
_entity.pdbx_description
1 polymer ?
#
loop_
_entity_poly.entity_id
_entity_poly.type
_entity_poly.pdbx_seq_one_letter_code
_entity_poly.pdbx_strand_id
1 'polypeptide(L)'
;MAGTWLLTFTIIVSLLAVVMAYYAKKYSIDETRDVLNFRMQGLLVFGLGFILHTFGDFLSPAYGGTIELILESIAHFIIMGSFVFFYLAAQSAVEGSRGLWFK
;
A
#
# COMPACT_ATOMS: atom_id res chain seq x y z
N MET A 1 -11.44 -23.13 5.59
CA MET A 1 -12.41 -22.03 5.35
C MET A 1 -11.95 -20.68 5.90
N ALA A 2 -11.22 -20.60 7.02
CA ALA A 2 -10.75 -19.31 7.56
C ALA A 2 -9.80 -18.52 6.62
N GLY A 3 -8.84 -19.17 5.96
CA GLY A 3 -7.87 -18.51 5.08
C GLY A 3 -8.50 -17.83 3.85
N THR A 4 -9.57 -18.38 3.29
CA THR A 4 -10.27 -17.81 2.13
C THR A 4 -10.93 -16.47 2.46
N TRP A 5 -11.51 -16.35 3.65
CA TRP A 5 -12.14 -15.10 4.10
C TRP A 5 -11.10 -14.02 4.35
N LEU A 6 -9.96 -14.37 4.98
CA LEU A 6 -8.87 -13.44 5.22
C LEU A 6 -8.32 -12.88 3.90
N LEU A 7 -8.01 -13.75 2.93
CA LEU A 7 -7.50 -13.32 1.62
C LEU A 7 -8.50 -12.43 0.88
N THR A 8 -9.77 -12.83 0.84
CA THR A 8 -10.84 -12.03 0.21
C THR A 8 -10.96 -10.65 0.86
N PHE A 9 -10.92 -10.59 2.19
CA PHE A 9 -10.98 -9.33 2.94
C PHE A 9 -9.75 -8.45 2.65
N THR A 10 -8.54 -9.01 2.65
CA THR A 10 -7.31 -8.27 2.32
C THR A 10 -7.39 -7.67 0.91
N ILE A 11 -7.88 -8.42 -0.07
CA ILE A 11 -8.07 -7.91 -1.45
C ILE A 11 -9.06 -6.75 -1.47
N ILE A 12 -10.23 -6.90 -0.85
CA ILE A 12 -11.27 -5.87 -0.83
C ILE A 12 -10.76 -4.60 -0.16
N VAL A 13 -10.14 -4.71 1.02
CA VAL A 13 -9.62 -3.55 1.75
C VAL A 13 -8.49 -2.86 0.98
N SER A 14 -7.59 -3.63 0.35
CA SER A 14 -6.51 -3.07 -0.47
C SER A 14 -7.06 -2.29 -1.67
N LEU A 15 -8.05 -2.85 -2.37
CA LEU A 15 -8.72 -2.17 -3.48
C LEU A 15 -9.45 -0.91 -3.02
N LEU A 16 -10.20 -0.99 -1.91
CA LEU A 16 -10.90 0.17 -1.35
C LEU A 16 -9.93 1.28 -0.97
N ALA A 17 -8.80 0.96 -0.34
CA ALA A 17 -7.78 1.94 0.03
C ALA A 17 -7.19 2.64 -1.22
N VAL A 18 -6.88 1.89 -2.28
CA VAL A 18 -6.38 2.45 -3.55
C VAL A 18 -7.45 3.30 -4.24
N VAL A 19 -8.69 2.85 -4.27
CA VAL A 19 -9.82 3.59 -4.86
C VAL A 19 -10.06 4.91 -4.12
N MET A 20 -10.09 4.88 -2.79
CA MET A 20 -10.22 6.08 -1.97
C MET A 20 -9.06 7.05 -2.22
N ALA A 21 -7.82 6.55 -2.30
CA ALA A 21 -6.65 7.37 -2.61
C ALA A 21 -6.69 7.96 -4.03
N TYR A 22 -7.17 7.18 -5.01
CA TYR A 22 -7.39 7.65 -6.38
C TYR A 22 -8.42 8.78 -6.43
N TYR A 23 -9.55 8.63 -5.73
CA TYR A 23 -10.55 9.69 -5.66
C TYR A 23 -10.02 10.94 -4.95
N ALA A 24 -9.26 10.78 -3.86
CA ALA A 24 -8.61 11.91 -3.19
C ALA A 24 -7.66 12.66 -4.14
N LYS A 25 -6.84 11.94 -4.93
CA LYS A 25 -5.99 12.53 -5.97
C LYS A 25 -6.81 13.20 -7.08
N LYS A 26 -7.88 12.57 -7.57
CA LYS A 26 -8.70 13.07 -8.68
C LYS A 26 -9.32 14.44 -8.36
N TYR A 27 -9.72 14.65 -7.11
CA TYR A 27 -10.34 15.89 -6.64
C TYR A 27 -9.37 16.79 -5.86
N SER A 28 -8.07 16.59 -6.01
CA SER A 28 -7.07 17.39 -5.32
C SER A 28 -6.85 18.75 -5.96
N ILE A 29 -6.63 19.77 -5.12
CA ILE A 29 -6.02 21.04 -5.53
C ILE A 29 -4.55 20.81 -5.92
N ASP A 30 -4.00 21.71 -6.75
CA ASP A 30 -2.69 21.53 -7.38
C ASP A 30 -1.56 21.39 -6.33
N GLU A 31 -1.64 22.11 -5.21
CA GLU A 31 -0.65 22.12 -4.13
C GLU A 31 -0.50 20.76 -3.41
N THR A 32 -1.54 19.93 -3.46
CA THR A 32 -1.56 18.61 -2.77
C THR A 32 -1.44 17.43 -3.73
N ARG A 33 -1.42 17.71 -5.04
CA ARG A 33 -1.50 16.67 -6.07
C ARG A 33 -0.35 15.69 -6.01
N ASP A 34 0.88 16.17 -5.81
CA ASP A 34 2.08 15.31 -5.77
C ASP A 34 2.08 14.42 -4.52
N VAL A 35 1.75 14.98 -3.35
CA VAL A 35 1.59 14.23 -2.09
C VAL A 35 0.59 13.09 -2.27
N LEU A 36 -0.57 13.38 -2.87
CA LEU A 36 -1.62 12.39 -3.07
C LEU A 36 -1.25 11.36 -4.15
N ASN A 37 -0.49 11.77 -5.17
CA ASN A 37 0.02 10.85 -6.18
C ASN A 37 1.00 9.83 -5.59
N PHE A 38 1.96 10.27 -4.79
CA PHE A 38 2.88 9.37 -4.09
C PHE A 38 2.17 8.48 -3.08
N ARG A 39 1.20 9.00 -2.31
CA ARG A 39 0.38 8.18 -1.41
C ARG A 39 -0.38 7.08 -2.14
N MET A 40 -1.00 7.42 -3.28
CA MET A 40 -1.73 6.45 -4.09
C MET A 40 -0.81 5.34 -4.61
N GLN A 41 0.37 5.69 -5.12
CA GLN A 41 1.38 4.71 -5.56
C GLN A 41 1.85 3.83 -4.41
N GLY A 42 2.14 4.43 -3.24
CA GLY A 42 2.52 3.71 -2.03
C GLY A 42 1.45 2.72 -1.58
N LEU A 43 0.17 3.14 -1.55
CA LEU A 43 -0.96 2.27 -1.18
C LEU A 43 -1.17 1.12 -2.17
N LEU A 44 -0.92 1.34 -3.47
CA LEU A 44 -1.01 0.29 -4.47
C LEU A 44 0.05 -0.79 -4.23
N VAL A 45 1.32 -0.38 -4.03
CA VAL A 45 2.42 -1.31 -3.77
C VAL A 45 2.23 -2.01 -2.42
N PHE A 46 1.83 -1.26 -1.38
CA PHE A 46 1.57 -1.79 -0.05
C PHE A 46 0.44 -2.83 -0.06
N GLY A 47 -0.66 -2.54 -0.74
CA GLY A 47 -1.78 -3.47 -0.92
C GLY A 47 -1.38 -4.75 -1.65
N LEU A 48 -0.56 -4.65 -2.71
CA LEU A 48 -0.02 -5.83 -3.39
C LEU A 48 0.84 -6.69 -2.46
N GLY A 49 1.69 -6.06 -1.64
CA GLY A 49 2.50 -6.75 -0.64
C GLY A 49 1.63 -7.51 0.38
N PHE A 50 0.61 -6.85 0.94
CA PHE A 50 -0.33 -7.51 1.87
C PHE A 50 -1.13 -8.64 1.23
N ILE A 51 -1.60 -8.47 -0.01
CA ILE A 51 -2.28 -9.54 -0.74
C ILE A 51 -1.34 -10.74 -0.91
N LEU A 52 -0.08 -10.52 -1.29
CA LEU A 52 0.91 -11.58 -1.46
C LEU A 52 1.23 -12.29 -0.14
N HIS A 53 1.34 -11.53 0.95
CA HIS A 53 1.54 -12.07 2.30
C HIS A 53 0.40 -13.02 2.66
N THR A 54 -0.84 -12.52 2.64
CA THR A 54 -2.03 -13.33 2.97
C THR A 54 -2.23 -14.50 1.99
N PHE A 55 -1.76 -14.35 0.75
CA PHE A 55 -1.75 -15.44 -0.22
C PHE A 55 -0.78 -16.56 0.16
N GLY A 56 0.38 -16.23 0.74
CA GLY A 56 1.30 -17.20 1.35
C GLY A 56 0.60 -18.02 2.43
N ASP A 57 -0.06 -17.37 3.38
CA ASP A 57 -0.83 -18.00 4.45
C ASP A 57 -1.92 -18.92 3.88
N PHE A 58 -2.60 -18.48 2.82
CA PHE A 58 -3.64 -19.24 2.14
C PHE A 58 -3.12 -20.52 1.48
N LEU A 59 -1.91 -20.49 0.93
CA LEU A 59 -1.29 -21.63 0.25
C LEU A 59 -0.61 -22.62 1.22
N SER A 60 -0.19 -22.17 2.40
CA SER A 60 0.53 -22.98 3.39
C SER A 60 -0.08 -24.37 3.64
N PRO A 61 -1.41 -24.53 3.82
CA PRO A 61 -2.02 -25.84 4.07
C PRO A 61 -1.87 -26.84 2.91
N ALA A 62 -1.75 -26.37 1.68
CA ALA A 62 -1.67 -27.20 0.48
C ALA A 62 -0.24 -27.42 -0.02
N TYR A 63 0.66 -26.46 0.26
CA TYR A 63 1.99 -26.39 -0.33
C TYR A 63 3.13 -26.42 0.71
N GLY A 64 2.81 -26.34 2.00
CA GLY A 64 3.74 -26.38 3.13
C GLY A 64 4.37 -25.02 3.48
N GLY A 65 4.93 -24.94 4.69
CA GLY A 65 5.46 -23.70 5.26
C GLY A 65 6.65 -23.09 4.52
N THR A 66 7.38 -23.86 3.71
CA THR A 66 8.47 -23.30 2.89
C THR A 66 7.96 -22.31 1.87
N ILE A 67 6.81 -22.59 1.23
CA ILE A 67 6.21 -21.68 0.24
C ILE A 67 5.64 -20.44 0.92
N GLU A 68 5.01 -20.60 2.09
CA GLU A 68 4.58 -19.48 2.94
C GLU A 68 5.74 -18.53 3.24
N LEU A 69 6.85 -19.03 3.77
CA LEU A 69 8.03 -18.23 4.13
C LEU A 69 8.64 -17.49 2.92
N ILE A 70 8.68 -18.12 1.75
CA ILE A 70 9.18 -17.48 0.52
C ILE A 70 8.26 -16.33 0.10
N LEU A 71 6.95 -16.57 0.03
CA LEU A 71 5.97 -15.56 -0.37
C LEU A 71 5.88 -14.43 0.63
N GLU A 72 5.92 -14.74 1.93
CA GLU A 72 5.98 -13.79 3.02
C GLU A 72 7.24 -12.90 2.91
N SER A 73 8.41 -13.48 2.63
CA SER A 73 9.65 -12.71 2.44
C SER A 73 9.57 -11.74 1.26
N ILE A 74 9.03 -12.20 0.13
CA ILE A 74 8.82 -11.36 -1.05
C ILE A 74 7.81 -10.24 -0.74
N ALA A 75 6.73 -10.56 -0.03
CA ALA A 75 5.73 -9.60 0.39
C ALA A 75 6.34 -8.49 1.26
N HIS A 76 7.17 -8.84 2.23
CA HIS A 76 7.86 -7.85 3.07
C HIS A 76 8.80 -6.94 2.27
N PHE A 77 9.49 -7.46 1.24
CA PHE A 77 10.32 -6.64 0.36
C PHE A 77 9.46 -5.64 -0.45
N ILE A 78 8.32 -6.06 -0.97
CA ILE A 78 7.36 -5.19 -1.67
C ILE A 78 6.81 -4.12 -0.71
N ILE A 79 6.41 -4.52 0.51
CA ILE A 79 5.94 -3.61 1.55
C ILE A 79 7.05 -2.59 1.88
N MET A 80 8.29 -3.02 2.04
CA MET A 80 9.43 -2.12 2.27
C MET A 80 9.61 -1.13 1.11
N GLY A 81 9.47 -1.57 -0.14
CA GLY A 81 9.48 -0.68 -1.31
C GLY A 81 8.38 0.40 -1.27
N SER A 82 7.22 0.10 -0.69
CA SER A 82 6.13 1.08 -0.57
C SER A 82 6.49 2.29 0.31
N PHE A 83 7.39 2.10 1.30
CA PHE A 83 7.83 3.19 2.18
C PHE A 83 8.59 4.28 1.46
N VAL A 84 9.21 3.99 0.31
CA VAL A 84 9.85 5.03 -0.52
C VAL A 84 8.81 6.05 -0.98
N PHE A 85 7.65 5.59 -1.43
CA PHE A 85 6.56 6.48 -1.85
C PHE A 85 5.96 7.24 -0.68
N PHE A 86 5.79 6.59 0.48
CA PHE A 86 5.29 7.28 1.68
C PHE A 86 6.27 8.33 2.19
N TYR A 87 7.57 8.06 2.11
CA TYR A 87 8.62 9.03 2.41
C TYR A 87 8.56 10.23 1.46
N LEU A 88 8.52 10.00 0.14
CA LEU A 88 8.41 11.08 -0.85
C LEU A 88 7.13 11.90 -0.67
N ALA A 89 6.01 11.25 -0.32
CA ALA A 89 4.77 11.94 0.00
C ALA A 89 4.92 12.84 1.25
N ALA A 90 5.58 12.34 2.30
CA ALA A 90 5.82 13.10 3.53
C ALA A 90 6.74 14.29 3.26
N GLN A 91 7.82 14.09 2.50
CA GLN A 91 8.73 15.16 2.11
C GLN A 91 8.00 16.24 1.31
N SER A 92 7.25 15.86 0.28
CA SER A 92 6.45 16.78 -0.54
C SER A 92 5.42 17.56 0.30
N ALA A 93 4.80 16.92 1.29
CA ALA A 93 3.85 17.58 2.17
C ALA A 93 4.54 18.65 3.05
N VAL A 94 5.73 18.34 3.57
CA VAL A 94 6.52 19.30 4.37
C VAL A 94 6.96 20.48 3.50
N GLU A 95 7.51 20.22 2.32
CA GLU A 95 7.96 21.27 1.39
C GLU A 95 6.80 22.18 0.96
N GLY A 96 5.64 21.61 0.62
CA GLY A 96 4.43 22.38 0.29
C GLY A 96 3.91 23.20 1.48
N SER A 97 4.05 22.70 2.71
CA SER A 97 3.61 23.42 3.91
C SER A 97 4.53 24.56 4.33
N ARG A 98 5.83 24.52 4.02
CA ARG A 98 6.78 25.58 4.38
C ARG A 98 6.36 26.95 3.83
N GLY A 99 5.81 27.01 2.62
CA GLY A 99 5.32 28.26 2.03
C GLY A 99 4.07 28.86 2.69
N LEU A 100 3.39 28.10 3.57
CA LEU A 100 2.18 28.53 4.28
C LEU A 100 2.47 28.96 5.73
N TRP A 101 3.53 28.42 6.35
CA TRP A 101 3.87 28.70 7.75
C TRP A 101 4.74 29.95 7.94
N PHE A 102 5.41 30.41 6.88
CA PHE A 102 6.31 31.57 6.91
C PHE A 102 5.80 32.75 6.07
N LYS A 103 4.50 32.79 5.77
CA LYS A 103 3.79 33.99 5.30
C LYS A 103 3.11 34.66 6.49
#